data_AF-A0A970HGA4-F1
#
_entry.id   AF-A0A970HGA4-F1
#
_cell.length_a   1.000
_cell.length_b   1.000
_cell.length_c   1.000
_cell.angle_alpha   90.00
_cell.angle_beta   90.00
_cell.angle_gamma   90.00
#
_symmetry.space_group_name_H-M   'P 1'
#
loop_
_entity.id
_entity.type
_entity.pdbx_description
1 polymer ?
#
loop_
_entity_poly.entity_id
_entity_poly.type
_entity_poly.pdbx_seq_one_letter_code
_entity_poly.pdbx_strand_id
1 'polypeptide(L)'
;MRTNRYSMPWQFAGQWLVTKETPDGWLEFLVGDETMAVHPLLTENTRFRPVLIPEHHAIPPDHAADTIRVLPAPDVEQRPLSVYSEGRES
;
A
#
# COMPACT_ATOMS: atom_id res chain seq x y z
N MET A 1 4.89 -16.83 -1.33
CA MET A 1 3.73 -16.93 -2.23
C MET A 1 3.83 -15.82 -3.28
N ARG A 2 3.82 -16.15 -4.57
CA ARG A 2 3.78 -15.17 -5.66
C ARG A 2 2.30 -14.89 -5.96
N THR A 3 1.85 -13.67 -5.75
CA THR A 3 0.45 -13.26 -5.99
C THR A 3 0.42 -11.90 -6.69
N ASN A 4 -0.64 -11.66 -7.46
CA ASN A 4 -0.91 -10.34 -8.04
C ASN A 4 -1.28 -9.36 -6.91
N ARG A 5 -0.95 -8.09 -7.08
CA ARG A 5 -1.30 -7.04 -6.12
C ARG A 5 -2.07 -5.94 -6.84
N TYR A 6 -3.26 -5.65 -6.37
CA TYR A 6 -4.11 -4.61 -6.90
C TYR A 6 -4.31 -3.57 -5.80
N SER A 7 -4.08 -2.30 -6.11
CA SER A 7 -4.37 -1.21 -5.18
C SER A 7 -5.89 -1.11 -4.93
N MET A 8 -6.26 -0.69 -3.73
CA MET A 8 -7.65 -0.42 -3.34
C MET A 8 -7.72 0.92 -2.61
N PRO A 9 -8.84 1.67 -2.69
CA PRO A 9 -9.03 2.84 -1.86
C PRO A 9 -8.84 2.49 -0.38
N TRP A 10 -8.06 3.31 0.33
CA TRP A 10 -7.64 3.04 1.71
C TRP A 10 -8.80 2.83 2.67
N GLN A 11 -9.96 3.43 2.40
CA GLN A 11 -11.20 3.29 3.20
C GLN A 11 -11.72 1.84 3.29
N PHE A 12 -11.25 0.95 2.41
CA PHE A 12 -11.58 -0.48 2.43
C PHE A 12 -10.46 -1.35 3.03
N ALA A 13 -9.43 -0.76 3.61
CA ALA A 13 -8.34 -1.51 4.25
C ALA A 13 -8.86 -2.39 5.39
N GLY A 14 -8.45 -3.66 5.41
CA GLY A 14 -8.86 -4.64 6.43
C GLY A 14 -10.28 -5.20 6.28
N GLN A 15 -11.01 -4.82 5.23
CA GLN A 15 -12.35 -5.32 4.95
C GLN A 15 -12.31 -6.55 4.03
N TRP A 16 -13.32 -7.42 4.16
CA TRP A 16 -13.56 -8.51 3.22
C TRP A 16 -14.37 -7.99 2.04
N LEU A 17 -13.83 -8.17 0.84
CA LEU A 17 -14.43 -7.72 -0.41
C LEU A 17 -14.68 -8.92 -1.32
N VAL A 18 -15.69 -8.81 -2.18
CA VAL A 18 -15.92 -9.80 -3.23
C VAL A 18 -15.14 -9.38 -4.47
N THR A 19 -14.44 -10.33 -5.09
CA THR A 19 -13.74 -10.11 -6.35
C THR A 19 -14.37 -10.92 -7.46
N LYS A 20 -14.57 -10.30 -8.63
CA LYS A 20 -15.19 -10.93 -9.79
C LYS A 20 -14.32 -10.70 -11.04
N GLU A 21 -14.00 -11.78 -11.73
CA GLU A 21 -13.39 -11.71 -13.07
C GLU A 21 -14.50 -11.56 -14.12
N THR A 22 -14.34 -10.60 -15.03
CA THR A 22 -15.28 -10.38 -16.12
C THR A 22 -14.79 -11.05 -17.41
N PRO A 23 -15.72 -11.42 -18.33
CA PRO A 23 -15.33 -11.99 -19.63
C PRO A 23 -14.43 -11.09 -20.47
N ASP A 24 -14.49 -9.78 -20.24
CA ASP A 24 -13.74 -8.77 -20.96
C ASP A 24 -12.31 -8.56 -20.42
N GLY A 25 -11.87 -9.41 -19.47
CA GLY A 25 -10.51 -9.38 -18.93
C GLY A 25 -10.31 -8.35 -17.83
N TRP A 26 -11.36 -8.05 -17.05
CA TRP A 26 -11.27 -7.15 -15.89
C TRP A 26 -11.46 -7.91 -14.58
N LEU A 27 -10.96 -7.32 -13.51
CA LEU A 27 -11.15 -7.73 -12.13
C LEU A 27 -11.88 -6.61 -11.39
N GLU A 28 -13.12 -6.89 -11.00
CA GLU A 28 -13.97 -5.98 -10.23
C GLU A 28 -13.89 -6.32 -8.74
N PHE A 29 -13.82 -5.30 -7.90
CA PHE A 29 -13.89 -5.41 -6.44
C PHE A 29 -15.20 -4.79 -5.95
N LEU A 30 -15.97 -5.55 -5.18
CA LEU A 30 -17.37 -5.26 -4.83
C LEU A 30 -17.58 -5.19 -3.31
N VAL A 31 -18.42 -4.26 -2.88
CA VAL A 31 -19.05 -4.23 -1.55
C VAL A 31 -20.56 -4.34 -1.75
N GLY A 32 -21.14 -5.49 -1.44
CA GLY A 32 -22.51 -5.79 -1.86
C GLY A 32 -22.60 -5.81 -3.39
N ASP A 33 -23.47 -4.97 -3.95
CA ASP A 33 -23.68 -4.83 -5.40
C ASP A 33 -22.93 -3.64 -6.01
N GLU A 34 -22.13 -2.92 -5.23
CA GLU A 34 -21.45 -1.70 -5.68
C GLU A 34 -19.96 -1.96 -5.98
N THR A 35 -19.52 -1.51 -7.15
CA THR A 35 -18.12 -1.64 -7.61
C THR A 35 -17.25 -0.54 -7.02
N MET A 36 -16.27 -0.94 -6.21
CA MET A 36 -15.33 -0.03 -5.54
C MET A 36 -14.05 0.21 -6.34
N ALA A 37 -13.63 -0.78 -7.11
CA ALA A 37 -12.44 -0.69 -7.96
C ALA A 37 -12.54 -1.66 -9.13
N VAL A 38 -11.91 -1.28 -10.25
CA VAL A 38 -11.80 -2.10 -11.45
C VAL A 38 -10.36 -2.10 -11.90
N HIS A 39 -9.80 -3.28 -12.15
CA HIS A 39 -8.43 -3.46 -12.60
C HIS A 39 -8.36 -4.38 -13.83
N PRO A 40 -7.37 -4.21 -14.72
CA PRO A 40 -7.14 -5.21 -15.75
C PRO A 40 -6.70 -6.55 -15.11
N LEU A 41 -7.26 -7.65 -15.59
CA LEU A 41 -6.83 -8.99 -15.19
C LEU A 41 -5.43 -9.24 -15.76
N LEU A 42 -4.48 -9.63 -14.90
CA LEU A 42 -3.09 -9.82 -15.32
C LEU A 42 -2.94 -11.18 -16.02
N THR A 43 -2.51 -11.14 -17.27
CA THR A 43 -2.21 -12.33 -18.09
C THR A 43 -0.89 -12.97 -17.66
N GLU A 44 -0.60 -14.20 -18.11
CA GLU A 44 0.62 -14.97 -17.75
C GLU A 44 1.91 -14.16 -17.81
N ASN A 45 2.03 -13.35 -18.85
CA ASN A 45 3.24 -12.60 -19.14
C ASN A 45 3.42 -11.38 -18.21
N THR A 46 2.38 -10.97 -17.49
CA THR A 46 2.37 -9.76 -16.65
C THR A 46 1.99 -10.04 -15.19
N ARG A 47 1.78 -11.31 -14.81
CA ARG A 47 1.47 -11.71 -13.42
C ARG A 47 2.57 -11.29 -12.44
N PHE A 48 2.21 -11.27 -11.16
CA PHE A 48 3.07 -10.98 -10.01
C PHE A 48 3.62 -9.54 -9.98
N ARG A 49 2.85 -8.62 -10.55
CA ARG A 49 3.14 -7.18 -10.53
C ARG A 49 2.08 -6.42 -9.75
N PRO A 50 2.43 -5.27 -9.15
CA PRO A 50 1.45 -4.36 -8.60
C PRO A 50 0.73 -3.59 -9.72
N VAL A 51 -0.59 -3.47 -9.61
CA VAL A 51 -1.44 -2.59 -10.44
C VAL A 51 -1.93 -1.45 -9.56
N LEU A 52 -1.50 -0.24 -9.90
CA LEU A 52 -1.73 0.96 -9.12
C LEU A 52 -2.72 1.87 -9.82
N ILE A 53 -3.72 2.33 -9.08
CA ILE A 53 -4.61 3.42 -9.45
C ILE A 53 -4.24 4.60 -8.53
N PRO A 54 -3.76 5.73 -9.05
CA PRO A 54 -3.29 6.85 -8.23
C PRO A 54 -4.34 7.32 -7.21
N GLU A 55 -5.60 7.36 -7.62
CA GLU A 55 -6.74 7.84 -6.83
C GLU A 55 -6.96 7.00 -5.56
N HIS A 56 -6.58 5.72 -5.56
CA HIS A 56 -6.69 4.84 -4.40
C HIS A 56 -5.78 5.25 -3.23
N HIS A 57 -4.75 6.05 -3.51
CA HIS A 57 -3.77 6.53 -2.53
C HIS A 57 -4.03 7.98 -2.12
N ALA A 58 -5.11 8.61 -2.62
CA ALA A 58 -5.49 9.95 -2.23
C ALA A 58 -5.92 9.94 -0.76
N ILE A 59 -5.26 10.76 0.06
CA ILE A 59 -5.66 11.02 1.44
C ILE A 59 -6.75 12.11 1.37
N PRO A 60 -7.95 11.88 1.94
CA PRO A 60 -8.97 12.90 1.97
C PRO A 60 -8.46 14.16 2.69
N PRO A 61 -8.89 15.36 2.29
CA PRO A 61 -8.40 16.61 2.87
C PRO A 61 -8.60 16.68 4.39
N ASP A 62 -9.63 16.02 4.93
CA ASP A 62 -9.93 15.96 6.37
C ASP A 62 -8.99 15.04 7.18
N HIS A 63 -8.30 14.10 6.52
CA HIS A 63 -7.35 13.17 7.17
C HIS A 63 -5.89 13.64 7.10
N ALA A 64 -5.59 14.70 6.34
CA ALA A 64 -4.27 15.32 6.35
C ALA A 64 -3.93 15.99 7.70
N ALA A 65 -4.94 16.20 8.55
CA ALA A 65 -4.84 16.80 9.87
C ALA A 65 -4.72 15.78 11.02
N ASP A 66 -4.75 14.46 10.73
CA ASP A 66 -4.33 13.46 11.72
C ASP A 66 -2.81 13.61 11.86
N THR A 67 -2.41 14.62 12.63
CA THR A 67 -1.06 14.90 13.06
C THR A 67 -0.41 13.57 13.40
N ILE A 68 0.55 13.13 12.58
CA ILE A 68 1.51 12.13 12.98
C ILE A 68 2.01 12.63 14.33
N ARG A 69 1.64 11.94 15.42
CA ARG A 69 2.20 12.24 16.73
C ARG A 69 3.66 11.88 16.61
N VAL A 70 4.47 12.87 16.23
CA VAL A 70 5.92 12.80 16.33
C VAL A 70 6.16 12.71 17.83
N LEU A 71 6.28 11.48 18.32
CA LEU A 71 6.71 11.25 19.68
C LEU A 71 8.09 11.92 19.79
N PRO A 72 8.34 12.70 20.84
CA PRO A 72 9.65 13.28 21.05
C PRO A 72 10.68 12.14 20.97
N ALA A 73 11.75 12.36 20.20
CA ALA A 73 12.85 11.42 20.17
C ALA A 73 13.28 11.17 21.63
N PRO A 74 13.51 9.91 22.04
CA PRO A 74 13.99 9.64 23.39
C PRO A 74 15.26 10.44 23.62
N ASP A 75 15.40 11.02 24.81
CA ASP A 75 16.63 11.70 25.19
C ASP A 75 17.75 10.67 25.25
N VAL A 76 18.58 10.66 24.22
CA VAL A 76 19.73 9.77 24.09
C VAL A 76 20.98 10.62 24.13
N GLU A 77 21.96 10.18 24.92
CA GLU A 77 23.28 10.79 24.96
C GLU A 77 23.85 10.87 23.54
N GLN A 78 24.10 12.08 23.06
CA GLN A 78 24.74 12.27 21.76
C GLN A 78 26.17 11.73 21.83
N ARG A 79 26.43 10.65 21.11
CA ARG A 79 27.78 10.08 20.98
C ARG A 79 28.43 10.59 19.69
N PRO A 80 29.73 10.87 19.70
CA PRO A 80 30.45 11.26 18.50
C PRO A 80 30.37 10.14 17.45
N LEU A 81 30.23 10.53 16.18
CA LEU A 81 30.11 9.62 15.03
C LEU A 81 31.26 8.60 14.93
N SER A 82 32.39 8.89 15.56
CA SER A 82 33.59 8.03 15.59
C SER A 82 33.33 6.64 16.19
N VAL A 83 32.33 6.49 17.05
CA VAL A 83 31.94 5.21 17.68
C VAL A 83 31.45 4.18 16.65
N TYR A 84 30.97 4.63 15.48
CA TYR A 84 30.40 3.76 14.44
C TYR A 84 31.37 3.43 13.30
N SER A 85 32.56 4.04 13.28
CA SER A 85 33.55 3.87 12.22
C SER A 85 34.50 2.68 12.42
N GLU A 86 34.51 2.03 13.59
CA GLU A 86 35.41 0.90 13.87
C GLU A 86 34.89 -0.44 13.35
N GLY A 87 33.67 -0.50 12.79
CA GLY A 87 33.05 -1.76 12.32
C GLY A 87 33.27 -2.11 10.85
N ARG A 88 34.13 -1.40 10.12
CA ARG A 88 34.42 -1.70 8.71
C ARG A 88 35.88 -2.13 8.53
N GLU A 89 36.22 -3.26 9.13
CA GLU A 89 37.42 -4.01 8.73
C GLU A 89 37.12 -4.86 7.49
N SER A 90 38.12 -4.89 6.59
CA SER A 90 38.10 -5.51 5.25
C SER A 90 38.35 -7.01 5.29
#